data_AF-A0A015XC12-F1
#
_entry.id   AF-A0A015XC12-F1
#
_cell.length_a   1.000
_cell.length_b   1.000
_cell.length_c   1.000
_cell.angle_alpha   90.00
_cell.angle_beta   90.00
_cell.angle_gamma   90.00
#
_symmetry.space_group_name_H-M   'P 1'
#
loop_
_entity.id
_entity.type
_entity.pdbx_description
1 polymer ?
#
loop_
_entity_poly.entity_id
_entity_poly.type
_entity_poly.pdbx_seq_one_letter_code
_entity_poly.pdbx_strand_id
1 'polypeptide(L)'
;MENKKGQPTTEAIFRGIQSGKVLELFDKLQYQIAIHGDLTYSDPWGEVHRFKDQFESAKHDSDSPTAIGRYPFADVWIQFYETEVKDYSLLLEMCLMASHSRTSVWRKGFGTLLDKLYGKIPLVEYEQALEHLEHPYALSEILWALEWDYRDQEVYLKFSHYILLHLLPLLTPRNITFLYSVREWFGSTSDHRVVLVHCYWIDCWLKHPKRLLTDDEFTADFKIRYELYRLCNFLSYKEEPYPLEFPIRAVDFGRACQMGLLSEDTLMVELMDRPLSPVLIEEAVDFFYKKDQKEKRLYTDCRDYDFSRFKKVLEKVTERILDIELERGEACTDVTSLARKLDGVTGAELMIRLLSLMGKEKFIRLDKWYYDTGESRTGMFCHLMLHCAPSPTDTPDWLKMLVERAGITPKRLVEMAVYSPRWLEMVEEAIGWKGLTCAANLFYAYTRECYDDVDEARITPYTLLSPLEISVGVVDTAWFWKAYNTLGRERYEKVFAASKAVTESSGVYSRFRKYTDALVGKYTIAQLESLVMDNRNKDWVRAYPLAPFAGKARKKEVDARLRFLKAFWLSSDTLSGRHTAEKEAVQVALDNLTGNSGLGNLDTRWFKKKVW
;
A
#
# COMPACT_ATOMS: atom_id res chain seq x y z
N MET A 1 -32.17 -7.77 32.97
CA MET A 1 -32.09 -7.98 34.44
C MET A 1 -30.62 -8.15 34.78
N GLU A 2 -30.04 -7.19 35.50
CA GLU A 2 -28.63 -7.18 35.87
C GLU A 2 -28.38 -8.10 37.08
N ASN A 3 -27.17 -8.65 37.20
CA ASN A 3 -26.78 -9.38 38.41
C ASN A 3 -26.60 -8.43 39.62
N LYS A 4 -26.35 -8.96 40.82
CA LYS A 4 -26.15 -8.17 42.06
C LYS A 4 -25.00 -7.13 42.00
N LYS A 5 -24.24 -7.07 40.90
CA LYS A 5 -23.16 -6.10 40.64
C LYS A 5 -23.42 -5.19 39.43
N GLY A 6 -24.65 -5.14 38.89
CA GLY A 6 -24.98 -4.30 37.73
C GLY A 6 -24.44 -4.82 36.39
N GLN A 7 -23.88 -6.03 36.34
CA GLN A 7 -23.38 -6.61 35.08
C GLN A 7 -24.53 -7.24 34.30
N PRO A 8 -24.54 -7.11 32.96
CA PRO A 8 -25.51 -7.79 32.11
C PRO A 8 -25.37 -9.31 32.29
N THR A 9 -26.44 -10.06 32.05
CA THR A 9 -26.39 -11.53 31.99
C THR A 9 -26.30 -11.96 30.52
N THR A 10 -25.78 -13.16 30.25
CA THR A 10 -25.81 -13.76 28.90
C THR A 10 -27.23 -13.70 28.30
N GLU A 11 -28.26 -13.93 29.12
CA GLU A 11 -29.67 -13.79 28.73
C GLU A 11 -30.09 -12.35 28.40
N ALA A 12 -29.47 -11.33 29.00
CA ALA A 12 -29.76 -9.94 28.69
C ALA A 12 -29.09 -9.47 27.40
N ILE A 13 -27.91 -10.02 27.09
CA ILE A 13 -27.12 -9.71 25.89
C ILE A 13 -27.73 -10.36 24.65
N PHE A 14 -28.15 -11.63 24.74
CA PHE A 14 -28.61 -12.42 23.60
C PHE A 14 -30.13 -12.57 23.52
N ARG A 15 -30.87 -11.50 23.83
CA ARG A 15 -32.34 -11.54 23.88
C ARG A 15 -32.96 -11.73 22.50
N GLY A 16 -32.39 -11.10 21.47
CA GLY A 16 -32.86 -11.25 20.10
C GLY A 16 -32.74 -12.69 19.62
N ILE A 17 -31.60 -13.33 19.91
CA ILE A 17 -31.32 -14.71 19.55
C ILE A 17 -32.27 -15.66 20.29
N GLN A 18 -32.39 -15.50 21.61
CA GLN A 18 -33.24 -16.36 22.45
C GLN A 18 -34.73 -16.24 22.14
N SER A 19 -35.19 -15.07 21.71
CA SER A 19 -36.59 -14.84 21.32
C SER A 19 -36.91 -15.27 19.88
N GLY A 20 -35.90 -15.67 19.09
CA GLY A 20 -36.06 -15.96 17.65
C GLY A 20 -36.15 -14.71 16.77
N LYS A 21 -36.02 -13.51 17.35
CA LYS A 21 -36.11 -12.24 16.61
C LYS A 21 -35.01 -12.07 15.56
N VAL A 22 -33.81 -12.59 15.83
CA VAL A 22 -32.70 -12.54 14.87
C VAL A 22 -33.01 -13.35 13.61
N LEU A 23 -33.63 -14.53 13.72
CA LEU A 23 -34.05 -15.32 12.56
C LEU A 23 -35.10 -14.58 11.73
N GLU A 24 -36.11 -13.98 12.37
CA GLU A 24 -37.11 -13.15 11.68
C GLU A 24 -36.46 -12.01 10.89
N LEU A 25 -35.42 -11.37 11.46
CA LEU A 25 -34.70 -10.28 10.80
C LEU A 25 -33.80 -10.78 9.66
N PHE A 26 -33.22 -11.98 9.76
CA PHE A 26 -32.50 -12.59 8.65
C PHE A 26 -33.42 -12.91 7.48
N ASP A 27 -34.61 -13.47 7.72
CA ASP A 27 -35.59 -13.73 6.66
C ASP A 27 -35.98 -12.44 5.94
N LYS A 28 -36.20 -11.35 6.70
CA LYS A 28 -36.50 -10.02 6.15
C LYS A 28 -35.35 -9.46 5.33
N LEU A 29 -34.12 -9.53 5.83
CA LEU A 29 -32.95 -9.01 5.12
C LEU A 29 -32.66 -9.83 3.86
N GLN A 30 -32.80 -11.16 3.93
CA GLN A 30 -32.69 -12.04 2.78
C GLN A 30 -33.75 -11.72 1.72
N TYR A 31 -34.99 -11.48 2.14
CA TYR A 31 -36.03 -11.04 1.21
C TYR A 31 -35.63 -9.75 0.50
N GLN A 32 -35.08 -8.75 1.21
CA GLN A 32 -34.57 -7.52 0.59
C GLN A 32 -33.45 -7.82 -0.41
N ILE A 33 -32.50 -8.70 -0.06
CA ILE A 33 -31.42 -9.11 -0.95
C ILE A 33 -31.98 -9.76 -2.21
N ALA A 34 -32.95 -10.68 -2.07
CA ALA A 34 -33.53 -11.41 -3.19
C ALA A 34 -34.31 -10.50 -4.15
N ILE A 35 -35.15 -9.58 -3.65
CA ILE A 35 -35.94 -8.68 -4.52
C ILE A 35 -35.05 -7.68 -5.28
N HIS A 36 -33.88 -7.36 -4.74
CA HIS A 36 -32.89 -6.50 -5.39
C HIS A 36 -31.82 -7.31 -6.17
N GLY A 37 -31.94 -8.65 -6.18
CA GLY A 37 -31.00 -9.60 -6.77
C GLY A 37 -30.65 -9.35 -8.23
N ASP A 38 -31.64 -8.98 -9.04
CA ASP A 38 -31.48 -8.75 -10.48
C ASP A 38 -30.97 -7.34 -10.83
N LEU A 39 -30.85 -6.44 -9.86
CA LEU A 39 -30.30 -5.11 -10.09
C LEU A 39 -28.79 -5.19 -10.33
N THR A 40 -28.28 -4.24 -11.12
CA THR A 40 -26.85 -4.15 -11.46
C THR A 40 -26.20 -2.94 -10.81
N TYR A 41 -24.90 -3.07 -10.53
CA TYR A 41 -24.05 -1.98 -10.07
C TYR A 41 -22.66 -2.11 -10.71
N SER A 42 -21.89 -1.02 -10.68
CA SER A 42 -20.49 -1.04 -11.09
C SER A 42 -19.58 -1.08 -9.87
N ASP A 43 -18.57 -1.93 -9.89
CA ASP A 43 -17.50 -1.93 -8.90
C ASP A 43 -16.54 -0.73 -9.10
N PRO A 44 -15.52 -0.53 -8.23
CA PRO A 44 -14.62 0.60 -8.34
C PRO A 44 -13.69 0.53 -9.57
N TRP A 45 -13.61 -0.62 -10.23
CA TRP A 45 -12.86 -0.82 -11.47
C TRP A 45 -13.72 -0.62 -12.72
N GLY A 46 -15.02 -0.38 -12.55
CA GLY A 46 -15.98 -0.13 -13.62
C GLY A 46 -16.60 -1.39 -14.22
N GLU A 47 -16.37 -2.57 -13.63
CA GLU A 47 -17.04 -3.80 -14.07
C GLU A 47 -18.48 -3.83 -13.55
N VAL A 48 -19.40 -4.33 -14.38
CA VAL A 48 -20.83 -4.34 -14.08
C VAL A 48 -21.24 -5.72 -13.58
N HIS A 49 -21.75 -5.78 -12.36
CA HIS A 49 -22.17 -7.01 -11.70
C HIS A 49 -23.67 -6.99 -11.39
N ARG A 50 -24.29 -8.17 -11.33
CA ARG A 50 -25.62 -8.31 -10.72
C ARG A 50 -25.46 -8.56 -9.23
N PHE A 51 -26.31 -7.93 -8.44
CA PHE A 51 -26.25 -8.00 -6.98
C PHE A 51 -26.29 -9.42 -6.42
N LYS A 52 -27.12 -10.30 -6.98
CA LYS A 52 -27.22 -11.70 -6.54
C LYS A 52 -25.99 -12.56 -6.87
N ASP A 53 -25.23 -12.16 -7.90
CA ASP A 53 -24.07 -12.91 -8.39
C ASP A 53 -22.82 -12.52 -7.59
N GLN A 54 -22.70 -11.24 -7.25
CA GLN A 54 -21.54 -10.68 -6.54
C GLN A 54 -21.97 -9.46 -5.72
N PHE A 55 -21.53 -9.40 -4.45
CA PHE A 55 -21.73 -8.25 -3.57
C PHE A 55 -20.39 -7.70 -3.11
N GLU A 56 -19.98 -6.60 -3.71
CA GLU A 56 -18.72 -5.92 -3.43
C GLU A 56 -18.95 -4.43 -3.26
N SER A 57 -17.92 -3.73 -2.80
CA SER A 57 -17.93 -2.27 -2.78
C SER A 57 -18.21 -1.75 -4.20
N ALA A 58 -19.07 -0.74 -4.32
CA ALA A 58 -19.36 -0.02 -5.56
C ALA A 58 -18.52 1.26 -5.70
N LYS A 59 -17.77 1.63 -4.65
CA LYS A 59 -16.98 2.86 -4.57
C LYS A 59 -15.64 2.63 -3.88
N HIS A 60 -14.69 3.54 -4.07
CA HIS A 60 -13.48 3.51 -3.28
C HIS A 60 -13.73 4.01 -1.84
N ASP A 61 -12.87 3.63 -0.90
CA ASP A 61 -12.96 4.06 0.50
C ASP A 61 -12.95 5.60 0.70
N SER A 62 -12.41 6.34 -0.27
CA SER A 62 -12.40 7.80 -0.28
C SER A 62 -13.78 8.42 -0.54
N ASP A 63 -14.66 7.69 -1.22
CA ASP A 63 -15.80 8.28 -1.92
C ASP A 63 -17.07 8.31 -1.05
N SER A 64 -17.11 7.50 0.01
CA SER A 64 -18.23 7.45 0.94
C SER A 64 -17.81 7.79 2.37
N PRO A 65 -18.53 8.69 3.06
CA PRO A 65 -18.26 9.00 4.46
C PRO A 65 -18.68 7.86 5.40
N THR A 66 -19.58 6.98 4.96
CA THR A 66 -20.08 5.82 5.72
C THR A 66 -19.61 4.52 5.06
N ALA A 67 -19.49 3.44 5.84
CA ALA A 67 -19.12 2.13 5.34
C ALA A 67 -20.19 1.56 4.42
N ILE A 68 -21.47 1.62 4.82
CA ILE A 68 -22.59 1.11 4.03
C ILE A 68 -22.77 1.87 2.72
N GLY A 69 -22.43 3.17 2.68
CA GLY A 69 -22.51 3.99 1.47
C GLY A 69 -21.51 3.63 0.37
N ARG A 70 -20.56 2.75 0.67
CA ARG A 70 -19.63 2.14 -0.29
C ARG A 70 -20.28 1.01 -1.07
N TYR A 71 -21.27 0.33 -0.48
CA TYR A 71 -21.93 -0.82 -1.10
C TYR A 71 -23.14 -0.39 -1.95
N PRO A 72 -23.52 -1.20 -2.95
CA PRO A 72 -24.66 -0.91 -3.80
C PRO A 72 -25.96 -0.90 -2.99
N PHE A 73 -26.92 -0.05 -3.39
CA PHE A 73 -28.25 0.08 -2.77
C PHE A 73 -28.21 0.43 -1.27
N ALA A 74 -27.22 1.21 -0.82
CA ALA A 74 -27.03 1.61 0.57
C ALA A 74 -28.32 2.06 1.29
N ASP A 75 -29.17 2.84 0.61
CA ASP A 75 -30.44 3.32 1.17
C ASP A 75 -31.38 2.18 1.61
N VAL A 76 -31.38 1.03 0.92
CA VAL A 76 -32.18 -0.14 1.28
C VAL A 76 -31.71 -0.72 2.61
N TRP A 77 -30.39 -0.84 2.80
CA TRP A 77 -29.80 -1.43 4.00
C TRP A 77 -29.89 -0.49 5.20
N ILE A 78 -29.70 0.81 4.96
CA ILE A 78 -29.94 1.88 5.93
C ILE A 78 -31.40 1.83 6.39
N GLN A 79 -32.35 1.79 5.44
CA GLN A 79 -33.77 1.70 5.75
C GLN A 79 -34.08 0.44 6.57
N PHE A 80 -33.53 -0.72 6.20
CA PHE A 80 -33.70 -1.96 6.97
C PHE A 80 -33.26 -1.80 8.44
N TYR A 81 -32.10 -1.19 8.69
CA TYR A 81 -31.67 -0.92 10.06
C TYR A 81 -32.62 0.05 10.77
N GLU A 82 -32.97 1.17 10.15
CA GLU A 82 -33.76 2.24 10.76
C GLU A 82 -35.24 1.87 10.97
N THR A 83 -35.79 0.92 10.21
CA THR A 83 -37.19 0.51 10.30
C THR A 83 -37.41 -0.82 11.01
N GLU A 84 -36.55 -1.82 10.78
CA GLU A 84 -36.75 -3.19 11.29
C GLU A 84 -35.88 -3.48 12.52
N VAL A 85 -34.59 -3.15 12.47
CA VAL A 85 -33.63 -3.51 13.54
C VAL A 85 -33.73 -2.53 14.72
N LYS A 86 -33.53 -1.23 14.48
CA LYS A 86 -33.70 -0.10 15.42
C LYS A 86 -32.91 -0.15 16.74
N ASP A 87 -32.09 -1.17 16.93
CA ASP A 87 -31.38 -1.43 18.17
C ASP A 87 -30.00 -2.01 17.86
N TYR A 88 -28.96 -1.35 18.36
CA TYR A 88 -27.59 -1.77 18.11
C TYR A 88 -27.25 -3.10 18.79
N SER A 89 -27.85 -3.40 19.95
CA SER A 89 -27.65 -4.71 20.61
C SER A 89 -28.14 -5.84 19.72
N LEU A 90 -29.32 -5.68 19.11
CA LEU A 90 -29.89 -6.63 18.17
C LEU A 90 -29.06 -6.75 16.89
N LEU A 91 -28.51 -5.64 16.37
CA LEU A 91 -27.58 -5.68 15.24
C LEU A 91 -26.31 -6.47 15.56
N LEU A 92 -25.74 -6.32 16.76
CA LEU A 92 -24.59 -7.10 17.20
C LEU A 92 -24.91 -8.60 17.29
N GLU A 93 -26.08 -8.95 17.81
CA GLU A 93 -26.56 -10.33 17.83
C GLU A 93 -26.66 -10.91 16.39
N MET A 94 -27.18 -10.12 15.45
CA MET A 94 -27.21 -10.48 14.02
C MET A 94 -25.80 -10.66 13.45
N CYS A 95 -24.85 -9.77 13.73
CA CYS A 95 -23.46 -9.88 13.25
C CYS A 95 -22.76 -11.15 13.77
N LEU A 96 -22.97 -11.46 15.06
CA LEU A 96 -22.44 -12.67 15.67
C LEU A 96 -22.98 -13.92 14.99
N MET A 97 -24.28 -13.98 14.71
CA MET A 97 -24.88 -15.14 14.03
C MET A 97 -24.46 -15.23 12.56
N ALA A 98 -24.44 -14.10 11.83
CA ALA A 98 -24.05 -14.08 10.42
C ALA A 98 -22.62 -14.60 10.19
N SER A 99 -21.75 -14.40 11.16
CA SER A 99 -20.38 -14.91 11.17
C SER A 99 -20.27 -16.45 11.09
N HIS A 100 -21.31 -17.18 11.49
CA HIS A 100 -21.36 -18.63 11.42
C HIS A 100 -21.35 -19.15 9.96
N SER A 101 -22.05 -18.45 9.06
CA SER A 101 -22.20 -18.85 7.65
C SER A 101 -20.87 -18.98 6.88
N ARG A 102 -19.77 -18.45 7.44
CA ARG A 102 -18.45 -18.45 6.80
C ARG A 102 -17.58 -19.65 7.17
N THR A 103 -17.81 -20.38 8.27
CA THR A 103 -16.71 -21.22 8.84
C THR A 103 -17.14 -22.41 9.73
N SER A 104 -17.46 -23.55 9.11
CA SER A 104 -17.65 -24.84 9.83
C SER A 104 -16.39 -25.34 10.57
N VAL A 105 -15.21 -24.83 10.22
CA VAL A 105 -13.93 -25.22 10.81
C VAL A 105 -13.76 -24.78 12.27
N TRP A 106 -14.24 -23.58 12.64
CA TRP A 106 -14.11 -23.08 14.00
C TRP A 106 -14.92 -23.90 14.99
N ARG A 107 -16.10 -24.37 14.57
CA ARG A 107 -16.93 -25.26 15.39
C ARG A 107 -16.25 -26.59 15.67
N LYS A 108 -15.54 -27.15 14.69
CA LYS A 108 -14.77 -28.39 14.87
C LYS A 108 -13.66 -28.23 15.92
N GLY A 109 -12.97 -27.08 15.95
CA GLY A 109 -11.85 -26.84 16.86
C GLY A 109 -12.24 -26.30 18.23
N PHE A 110 -13.19 -25.37 18.30
CA PHE A 110 -13.53 -24.61 19.51
C PHE A 110 -14.93 -24.90 20.06
N GLY A 111 -15.68 -25.83 19.48
CA GLY A 111 -17.09 -26.10 19.82
C GLY A 111 -17.37 -26.20 21.32
N THR A 112 -16.63 -27.05 22.04
CA THR A 112 -16.80 -27.20 23.50
C THR A 112 -16.57 -25.91 24.29
N LEU A 113 -15.63 -25.07 23.84
CA LEU A 113 -15.36 -23.78 24.48
C LEU A 113 -16.49 -22.79 24.20
N LEU A 114 -16.93 -22.73 22.95
CA LEU A 114 -18.05 -21.88 22.52
C LEU A 114 -19.35 -22.31 23.23
N ASP A 115 -19.62 -23.60 23.39
CA ASP A 115 -20.80 -24.09 24.11
C ASP A 115 -20.75 -23.74 25.59
N LYS A 116 -19.57 -23.69 26.22
CA LYS A 116 -19.44 -23.21 27.60
C LYS A 116 -19.68 -21.71 27.72
N LEU A 117 -19.21 -20.94 26.74
CA LEU A 117 -19.35 -19.48 26.74
C LEU A 117 -20.79 -19.05 26.41
N TYR A 118 -21.39 -19.69 25.41
CA TYR A 118 -22.66 -19.29 24.82
C TYR A 118 -23.82 -20.24 25.12
N GLY A 119 -23.64 -21.37 25.80
CA GLY A 119 -24.56 -22.53 25.85
C GLY A 119 -26.00 -22.33 26.31
N LYS A 120 -26.44 -21.09 26.57
CA LYS A 120 -27.85 -20.70 26.67
C LYS A 120 -28.44 -20.20 25.36
N ILE A 121 -27.62 -20.11 24.30
CA ILE A 121 -28.02 -19.79 22.94
C ILE A 121 -28.35 -21.11 22.24
N PRO A 122 -29.51 -21.21 21.55
CA PRO A 122 -29.87 -22.37 20.72
C PRO A 122 -29.01 -22.38 19.44
N LEU A 123 -27.70 -22.59 19.59
CA LEU A 123 -26.76 -22.41 18.51
C LEU A 123 -27.09 -23.37 17.36
N VAL A 124 -27.32 -24.66 17.65
CA VAL A 124 -27.58 -25.69 16.61
C VAL A 124 -28.77 -25.32 15.73
N GLU A 125 -29.85 -24.82 16.33
CA GLU A 125 -31.04 -24.39 15.60
C GLU A 125 -30.74 -23.17 14.70
N TYR A 126 -29.91 -22.23 15.18
CA TYR A 126 -29.43 -21.12 14.36
C TYR A 126 -28.51 -21.59 13.24
N GLU A 127 -27.63 -22.55 13.49
CA GLU A 127 -26.73 -23.11 12.48
C GLU A 127 -27.53 -23.72 11.32
N GLN A 128 -28.55 -24.52 11.64
CA GLN A 128 -29.47 -25.10 10.64
C GLN A 128 -30.24 -24.03 9.88
N ALA A 129 -30.73 -22.98 10.55
CA ALA A 129 -31.42 -21.89 9.87
C ALA A 129 -30.50 -21.11 8.92
N LEU A 130 -29.23 -20.93 9.29
CA LEU A 130 -28.23 -20.23 8.48
C LEU A 130 -27.76 -21.03 7.26
N GLU A 131 -27.78 -22.36 7.30
CA GLU A 131 -27.49 -23.22 6.14
C GLU A 131 -28.47 -23.00 4.98
N HIS A 132 -29.68 -22.51 5.26
CA HIS A 132 -30.70 -22.21 4.27
C HIS A 132 -30.56 -20.81 3.65
N LEU A 133 -29.55 -20.02 4.04
CA LEU A 133 -29.38 -18.69 3.46
C LEU A 133 -28.89 -18.77 2.01
N GLU A 134 -29.63 -18.14 1.08
CA GLU A 134 -29.27 -18.06 -0.34
C GLU A 134 -28.04 -17.16 -0.59
N HIS A 135 -27.86 -16.11 0.22
CA HIS A 135 -26.82 -15.09 0.03
C HIS A 135 -26.08 -14.73 1.35
N PRO A 136 -25.43 -15.71 2.01
CA PRO A 136 -24.82 -15.51 3.34
C PRO A 136 -23.68 -14.49 3.33
N TYR A 137 -22.92 -14.40 2.22
CA TYR A 137 -21.82 -13.46 2.09
C TYR A 137 -22.31 -12.00 2.09
N ALA A 138 -23.27 -11.68 1.20
CA ALA A 138 -23.85 -10.33 1.10
C ALA A 138 -24.51 -9.90 2.41
N LEU A 139 -25.27 -10.81 3.04
CA LEU A 139 -25.89 -10.57 4.34
C LEU A 139 -24.85 -10.20 5.39
N SER A 140 -23.75 -10.95 5.49
CA SER A 140 -22.69 -10.67 6.46
C SER A 140 -22.00 -9.34 6.19
N GLU A 141 -21.70 -9.01 4.94
CA GLU A 141 -21.05 -7.74 4.59
C GLU A 141 -21.95 -6.53 4.90
N ILE A 142 -23.26 -6.61 4.58
CA ILE A 142 -24.24 -5.57 4.90
C ILE A 142 -24.30 -5.35 6.41
N LEU A 143 -24.38 -6.41 7.21
CA LEU A 143 -24.48 -6.31 8.66
C LEU A 143 -23.22 -5.69 9.27
N TRP A 144 -22.02 -6.07 8.82
CA TRP A 144 -20.78 -5.47 9.32
C TRP A 144 -20.61 -4.01 8.89
N ALA A 145 -21.04 -3.64 7.69
CA ALA A 145 -21.04 -2.24 7.25
C ALA A 145 -22.03 -1.39 8.07
N LEU A 146 -23.22 -1.92 8.38
CA LEU A 146 -24.17 -1.28 9.29
C LEU A 146 -23.65 -1.20 10.73
N GLU A 147 -23.02 -2.27 11.24
CA GLU A 147 -22.44 -2.31 12.57
C GLU A 147 -21.37 -1.25 12.71
N TRP A 148 -20.54 -1.07 11.69
CA TRP A 148 -19.59 0.02 11.65
C TRP A 148 -20.31 1.36 11.77
N ASP A 149 -21.24 1.69 10.88
CA ASP A 149 -21.86 3.02 10.82
C ASP A 149 -22.71 3.37 12.04
N TYR A 150 -23.44 2.39 12.59
CA TYR A 150 -24.35 2.59 13.72
C TYR A 150 -23.78 2.16 15.08
N ARG A 151 -22.45 1.93 15.17
CA ARG A 151 -21.80 1.47 16.41
C ARG A 151 -22.13 2.36 17.60
N ASP A 152 -22.87 1.81 18.55
CA ASP A 152 -22.94 2.36 19.91
C ASP A 152 -21.75 1.83 20.72
N GLN A 153 -20.75 2.69 20.91
CA GLN A 153 -19.51 2.31 21.57
C GLN A 153 -19.70 1.89 23.04
N GLU A 154 -20.66 2.48 23.75
CA GLU A 154 -20.90 2.16 25.16
C GLU A 154 -21.50 0.75 25.29
N VAL A 155 -22.51 0.45 24.46
CA VAL A 155 -23.12 -0.88 24.39
C VAL A 155 -22.09 -1.92 23.94
N TYR A 156 -21.29 -1.60 22.91
CA TYR A 156 -20.25 -2.49 22.41
C TYR A 156 -19.22 -2.86 23.49
N LEU A 157 -18.67 -1.86 24.20
CA LEU A 157 -17.69 -2.10 25.27
C LEU A 157 -18.32 -2.91 26.40
N LYS A 158 -19.54 -2.57 26.82
CA LYS A 158 -20.26 -3.32 27.87
C LYS A 158 -20.40 -4.80 27.50
N PHE A 159 -20.77 -5.11 26.27
CA PHE A 159 -20.97 -6.49 25.81
C PHE A 159 -19.65 -7.23 25.59
N SER A 160 -18.71 -6.61 24.86
CA SER A 160 -17.40 -7.20 24.60
C SER A 160 -16.63 -7.49 25.90
N HIS A 161 -16.58 -6.54 26.84
CA HIS A 161 -15.92 -6.75 28.14
C HIS A 161 -16.57 -7.88 28.92
N TYR A 162 -17.91 -7.94 28.93
CA TYR A 162 -18.62 -9.04 29.58
C TYR A 162 -18.25 -10.39 28.98
N ILE A 163 -18.35 -10.54 27.66
CA ILE A 163 -18.07 -11.82 26.98
C ILE A 163 -16.61 -12.23 27.18
N LEU A 164 -15.67 -11.32 26.97
CA LEU A 164 -14.24 -11.60 27.12
C LEU A 164 -13.89 -11.95 28.57
N LEU A 165 -14.41 -11.25 29.58
CA LEU A 165 -14.19 -11.61 30.99
C LEU A 165 -14.74 -12.99 31.37
N HIS A 166 -15.82 -13.44 30.72
CA HIS A 166 -16.35 -14.80 30.91
C HIS A 166 -15.58 -15.85 30.10
N LEU A 167 -14.94 -15.44 29.00
CA LEU A 167 -14.06 -16.30 28.21
C LEU A 167 -12.76 -16.60 28.93
N LEU A 168 -12.06 -15.58 29.46
CA LEU A 168 -10.74 -15.71 30.09
C LEU A 168 -10.59 -16.91 31.05
N PRO A 169 -11.49 -17.16 32.03
CA PRO A 169 -11.34 -18.29 32.95
C PRO A 169 -11.57 -19.67 32.30
N LEU A 170 -12.14 -19.72 31.09
CA LEU A 170 -12.35 -20.97 30.34
C LEU A 170 -11.12 -21.35 29.51
N LEU A 171 -10.15 -20.43 29.34
CA LEU A 171 -8.99 -20.62 28.50
C LEU A 171 -7.92 -21.46 29.19
N THR A 172 -7.31 -22.34 28.41
CA THR A 172 -6.18 -23.18 28.78
C THR A 172 -5.23 -23.24 27.59
N PRO A 173 -3.93 -23.54 27.78
CA PRO A 173 -3.00 -23.69 26.66
C PRO A 173 -3.42 -24.74 25.61
N ARG A 174 -4.35 -25.65 25.94
CA ARG A 174 -4.81 -26.73 25.05
C ARG A 174 -6.07 -26.38 24.24
N ASN A 175 -6.85 -25.38 24.63
CA ASN A 175 -8.12 -25.04 23.95
C ASN A 175 -8.12 -23.67 23.26
N ILE A 176 -7.00 -22.95 23.31
CA ILE A 176 -6.78 -21.66 22.63
C ILE A 176 -6.35 -21.83 21.17
N THR A 177 -5.89 -23.02 20.77
CA THR A 177 -5.48 -23.30 19.38
C THR A 177 -5.84 -24.72 18.98
N PHE A 178 -5.97 -24.96 17.68
CA PHE A 178 -5.98 -26.30 17.09
C PHE A 178 -5.27 -26.29 15.73
N LEU A 179 -4.92 -27.48 15.22
CA LEU A 179 -4.35 -27.64 13.88
C LEU A 179 -5.44 -27.94 12.87
N TYR A 180 -5.39 -27.25 11.73
CA TYR A 180 -6.30 -27.42 10.62
C TYR A 180 -5.52 -27.63 9.32
N SER A 181 -5.76 -28.76 8.66
CA SER A 181 -5.13 -29.11 7.39
C SER A 181 -5.93 -28.51 6.23
N VAL A 182 -5.27 -27.68 5.43
CA VAL A 182 -5.83 -27.12 4.19
C VAL A 182 -5.20 -27.82 3.00
N ARG A 183 -6.03 -28.21 2.04
CA ARG A 183 -5.53 -28.67 0.74
C ARG A 183 -5.25 -27.45 -0.12
N GLU A 184 -3.99 -27.20 -0.41
CA GLU A 184 -3.55 -26.09 -1.24
C GLU A 184 -3.90 -26.33 -2.71
N TRP A 185 -3.92 -25.25 -3.48
CA TRP A 185 -4.32 -25.28 -4.89
C TRP A 185 -3.40 -26.14 -5.78
N PHE A 186 -2.14 -26.32 -5.37
CA PHE A 186 -1.18 -27.21 -6.03
C PHE A 186 -1.27 -28.68 -5.60
N GLY A 187 -2.24 -29.03 -4.74
CA GLY A 187 -2.51 -30.39 -4.30
C GLY A 187 -1.72 -30.83 -3.05
N SER A 188 -0.80 -29.99 -2.54
CA SER A 188 -0.19 -30.13 -1.21
C SER A 188 -1.23 -30.01 -0.10
N THR A 189 -0.93 -30.59 1.07
CA THR A 189 -1.69 -30.33 2.30
C THR A 189 -0.76 -29.67 3.28
N SER A 190 -1.18 -28.52 3.79
CA SER A 190 -0.43 -27.73 4.77
C SER A 190 -1.25 -27.65 6.06
N ASP A 191 -0.59 -27.93 7.18
CA ASP A 191 -1.20 -27.81 8.50
C ASP A 191 -1.01 -26.39 8.99
N HIS A 192 -2.12 -25.70 9.24
CA HIS A 192 -2.12 -24.36 9.81
C HIS A 192 -2.57 -24.41 11.26
N ARG A 193 -1.92 -23.60 12.10
CA ARG A 193 -2.39 -23.40 13.47
C ARG A 193 -3.43 -22.29 13.47
N VAL A 194 -4.59 -22.63 13.98
CA VAL A 194 -5.68 -21.69 14.21
C VAL A 194 -5.62 -21.24 15.66
N VAL A 195 -5.72 -19.93 15.89
CA VAL A 195 -5.84 -19.35 17.22
C VAL A 195 -7.26 -18.86 17.46
N LEU A 196 -7.75 -19.06 18.68
CA LEU A 196 -9.11 -18.76 19.12
C LEU A 196 -9.55 -17.32 18.81
N VAL A 197 -8.65 -16.36 18.89
CA VAL A 197 -8.97 -14.95 18.63
C VAL A 197 -9.34 -14.65 17.17
N HIS A 198 -8.99 -15.53 16.23
CA HIS A 198 -9.43 -15.44 14.83
C HIS A 198 -10.73 -16.22 14.58
N CYS A 199 -11.26 -16.90 15.60
CA CYS A 199 -12.62 -17.43 15.52
C CYS A 199 -13.57 -16.24 15.45
N TYR A 200 -14.43 -16.18 14.42
CA TYR A 200 -15.34 -15.06 14.25
C TYR A 200 -16.27 -14.82 15.46
N TRP A 201 -16.61 -15.88 16.18
CA TRP A 201 -17.39 -15.80 17.43
C TRP A 201 -16.67 -15.01 18.53
N ILE A 202 -15.35 -14.96 18.49
CA ILE A 202 -14.51 -14.20 19.42
C ILE A 202 -14.09 -12.86 18.81
N ASP A 203 -13.67 -12.83 17.55
CA ASP A 203 -13.28 -11.61 16.82
C ASP A 203 -14.40 -10.55 16.78
N CYS A 204 -15.68 -10.96 16.80
CA CYS A 204 -16.81 -10.05 16.95
C CYS A 204 -16.68 -9.12 18.18
N TRP A 205 -16.03 -9.59 19.24
CA TRP A 205 -15.82 -8.87 20.49
C TRP A 205 -14.46 -8.20 20.59
N LEU A 206 -13.68 -8.23 19.51
CA LEU A 206 -12.32 -7.68 19.46
C LEU A 206 -12.19 -6.49 18.49
N LYS A 207 -13.28 -5.88 18.04
CA LYS A 207 -13.25 -4.68 17.20
C LYS A 207 -12.67 -3.49 17.97
N HIS A 208 -11.87 -2.68 17.27
CA HIS A 208 -11.28 -1.47 17.84
C HIS A 208 -12.34 -0.39 18.10
N PRO A 209 -12.13 0.51 19.07
CA PRO A 209 -13.02 1.64 19.30
C PRO A 209 -13.19 2.55 18.08
N LYS A 210 -14.35 3.19 17.94
CA LYS A 210 -14.62 4.21 16.92
C LYS A 210 -14.54 5.65 17.46
N ARG A 211 -14.31 5.80 18.76
CA ARG A 211 -14.12 7.10 19.42
C ARG A 211 -13.00 7.00 20.44
N LEU A 212 -12.52 8.17 20.84
CA LEU A 212 -11.64 8.31 22.00
C LEU A 212 -12.29 7.70 23.25
N LEU A 213 -11.59 6.77 23.87
CA LEU A 213 -11.96 6.20 25.15
C LEU A 213 -11.49 7.10 26.29
N THR A 214 -12.26 7.14 27.36
CA THR A 214 -11.78 7.68 28.65
C THR A 214 -10.68 6.78 29.22
N ASP A 215 -9.90 7.30 30.18
CA ASP A 215 -8.82 6.55 30.80
C ASP A 215 -9.30 5.25 31.48
N ASP A 216 -10.47 5.28 32.11
CA ASP A 216 -11.07 4.11 32.76
C ASP A 216 -11.54 3.07 31.73
N GLU A 217 -12.22 3.51 30.67
CA GLU A 217 -12.65 2.64 29.56
C GLU A 217 -11.45 1.98 28.88
N PHE A 218 -10.42 2.76 28.55
CA PHE A 218 -9.19 2.26 27.96
C PHE A 218 -8.49 1.27 28.89
N THR A 219 -8.35 1.60 30.17
CA THR A 219 -7.69 0.73 31.15
C THR A 219 -8.40 -0.62 31.27
N ALA A 220 -9.74 -0.62 31.30
CA ALA A 220 -10.52 -1.85 31.35
C ALA A 220 -10.36 -2.67 30.07
N ASP A 221 -10.54 -2.05 28.90
CA ASP A 221 -10.45 -2.70 27.59
C ASP A 221 -9.05 -3.30 27.35
N PHE A 222 -8.01 -2.50 27.57
CA PHE A 222 -6.63 -2.91 27.39
C PHE A 222 -6.26 -4.10 28.28
N LYS A 223 -6.63 -4.07 29.57
CA LYS A 223 -6.32 -5.18 30.50
C LYS A 223 -6.96 -6.49 30.06
N ILE A 224 -8.22 -6.45 29.61
CA ILE A 224 -8.94 -7.63 29.14
C ILE A 224 -8.27 -8.21 27.89
N ARG A 225 -7.99 -7.36 26.89
CA ARG A 225 -7.36 -7.77 25.64
C ARG A 225 -5.92 -8.24 25.84
N TYR A 226 -5.15 -7.55 26.67
CA TYR A 226 -3.76 -7.93 26.96
C TYR A 226 -3.68 -9.25 27.72
N GLU A 227 -4.61 -9.53 28.64
CA GLU A 227 -4.69 -10.83 29.29
C GLU A 227 -5.05 -11.94 28.30
N LEU A 228 -5.99 -11.69 27.38
CA LEU A 228 -6.29 -12.63 26.29
C LEU A 228 -5.06 -12.87 25.40
N TYR A 229 -4.34 -11.81 25.02
CA TYR A 229 -3.11 -11.88 24.24
C TYR A 229 -2.05 -12.74 24.93
N ARG A 230 -1.84 -12.52 26.23
CA ARG A 230 -0.93 -13.30 27.08
C ARG A 230 -1.33 -14.77 27.15
N LEU A 231 -2.62 -15.06 27.35
CA LEU A 231 -3.14 -16.44 27.37
C LEU A 231 -3.01 -17.13 26.01
N CYS A 232 -3.12 -16.38 24.92
CA CYS A 232 -2.80 -16.81 23.56
C CYS A 232 -1.29 -16.88 23.28
N ASN A 233 -0.47 -16.98 24.33
CA ASN A 233 0.99 -17.09 24.27
C ASN A 233 1.66 -16.01 23.40
N PHE A 234 1.13 -14.78 23.41
CA PHE A 234 1.63 -13.68 22.58
C PHE A 234 1.64 -14.00 21.06
N LEU A 235 0.81 -14.96 20.65
CA LEU A 235 0.82 -15.60 19.32
C LEU A 235 2.12 -16.34 18.94
N SER A 236 2.96 -16.66 19.92
CA SER A 236 4.21 -17.39 19.72
C SER A 236 3.96 -18.89 19.67
N TYR A 237 3.77 -19.44 18.47
CA TYR A 237 3.54 -20.87 18.27
C TYR A 237 4.60 -21.51 17.36
N LYS A 238 4.75 -22.85 17.45
CA LYS A 238 5.73 -23.60 16.64
C LYS A 238 5.38 -23.61 15.16
N GLU A 239 4.12 -23.93 14.82
CA GLU A 239 3.60 -23.62 13.49
C GLU A 239 3.03 -22.20 13.50
N GLU A 240 3.31 -21.44 12.43
CA GLU A 240 2.83 -20.08 12.32
C GLU A 240 1.30 -20.02 12.38
N PRO A 241 0.74 -19.15 13.23
CA PRO A 241 -0.70 -18.96 13.28
C PRO A 241 -1.16 -18.30 11.98
N TYR A 242 -2.22 -18.85 11.40
CA TYR A 242 -2.88 -18.22 10.26
C TYR A 242 -4.27 -17.73 10.69
N PRO A 243 -4.58 -16.42 10.56
CA PRO A 243 -3.69 -15.29 10.24
C PRO A 243 -2.80 -14.88 11.43
N LEU A 244 -1.76 -14.06 11.19
CA LEU A 244 -0.75 -13.68 12.19
C LEU A 244 -1.06 -12.34 12.89
N GLU A 245 -2.33 -11.95 13.03
CA GLU A 245 -2.73 -10.61 13.50
C GLU A 245 -3.54 -10.65 14.80
N PHE A 246 -3.11 -9.92 15.84
CA PHE A 246 -3.89 -9.77 17.07
C PHE A 246 -4.53 -8.39 17.14
N PRO A 247 -5.77 -8.25 17.63
CA PRO A 247 -6.50 -6.99 17.67
C PRO A 247 -6.09 -6.08 18.85
N ILE A 248 -4.78 -5.90 19.05
CA ILE A 248 -4.20 -4.83 19.87
C ILE A 248 -3.20 -4.11 18.97
N ARG A 249 -3.42 -2.82 18.74
CA ARG A 249 -2.58 -2.00 17.86
C ARG A 249 -1.34 -1.53 18.58
N ALA A 250 -0.32 -1.14 17.83
CA ALA A 250 0.89 -0.52 18.39
C ALA A 250 0.57 0.72 19.25
N VAL A 251 -0.41 1.53 18.82
CA VAL A 251 -0.87 2.70 19.59
C VAL A 251 -1.51 2.33 20.93
N ASP A 252 -2.15 1.17 21.05
CA ASP A 252 -2.76 0.73 22.31
C ASP A 252 -1.65 0.36 23.32
N PHE A 253 -0.59 -0.32 22.87
CA PHE A 253 0.61 -0.54 23.69
C PHE A 253 1.30 0.77 24.09
N GLY A 254 1.42 1.71 23.15
CA GLY A 254 1.96 3.04 23.40
C GLY A 254 1.18 3.81 24.47
N ARG A 255 -0.16 3.80 24.37
CA ARG A 255 -1.06 4.44 25.35
C ARG A 255 -0.96 3.76 26.72
N ALA A 256 -0.93 2.44 26.77
CA ALA A 256 -0.76 1.70 28.02
C ALA A 256 0.58 2.03 28.71
N CYS A 257 1.66 2.17 27.95
CA CYS A 257 2.96 2.62 28.48
C CYS A 257 2.91 4.08 28.97
N GLN A 258 2.23 4.98 28.24
CA GLN A 258 2.03 6.37 28.67
C GLN A 258 1.27 6.45 30.00
N MET A 259 0.25 5.61 30.20
CA MET A 259 -0.57 5.55 31.42
C MET A 259 0.10 4.77 32.56
N GLY A 260 1.28 4.18 32.34
CA GLY A 260 1.97 3.35 33.34
C GLY A 260 1.31 1.98 33.58
N LEU A 261 0.43 1.53 32.68
CA LEU A 261 -0.13 0.17 32.69
C LEU A 261 0.90 -0.86 32.21
N LEU A 262 1.85 -0.43 31.37
CA LEU A 262 3.01 -1.20 30.93
C LEU A 262 4.31 -0.43 31.20
N SER A 263 5.40 -1.17 31.40
CA SER A 263 6.75 -0.59 31.49
C SER A 263 7.32 -0.32 30.10
N GLU A 264 8.35 0.54 30.01
CA GLU A 264 9.10 0.74 28.76
C GLU A 264 9.76 -0.55 28.29
N ASP A 265 10.33 -1.34 29.21
CA ASP A 265 10.98 -2.61 28.89
C ASP A 265 9.98 -3.60 28.28
N THR A 266 8.77 -3.66 28.83
CA THR A 266 7.71 -4.50 28.26
C THR A 266 7.33 -4.03 26.86
N LEU A 267 7.15 -2.73 26.65
CA LEU A 267 6.85 -2.18 25.33
C LEU A 267 7.97 -2.49 24.32
N MET A 268 9.24 -2.41 24.72
CA MET A 268 10.36 -2.82 23.86
C MET A 268 10.29 -4.29 23.48
N VAL A 269 9.97 -5.18 24.44
CA VAL A 269 9.76 -6.61 24.15
C VAL A 269 8.63 -6.81 23.15
N GLU A 270 7.49 -6.12 23.29
CA GLU A 270 6.38 -6.22 22.33
C GLU A 270 6.79 -5.74 20.92
N LEU A 271 7.66 -4.73 20.82
CA LEU A 271 8.13 -4.17 19.55
C LEU A 271 9.32 -4.90 18.93
N MET A 272 10.03 -5.77 19.66
CA MET A 272 11.26 -6.40 19.15
C MET A 272 11.28 -7.93 19.21
N ASP A 273 10.71 -8.54 20.24
CA ASP A 273 10.95 -9.96 20.53
C ASP A 273 9.70 -10.84 20.34
N ARG A 274 8.58 -10.25 19.88
CA ARG A 274 7.33 -10.97 19.66
C ARG A 274 7.12 -11.34 18.20
N PRO A 275 6.32 -12.38 17.91
CA PRO A 275 5.88 -12.67 16.55
C PRO A 275 5.19 -11.50 15.86
N LEU A 276 4.46 -10.66 16.61
CA LEU A 276 3.77 -9.48 16.10
C LEU A 276 4.67 -8.25 15.95
N SER A 277 5.89 -8.27 16.45
CA SER A 277 6.78 -7.11 16.46
C SER A 277 6.96 -6.45 15.08
N PRO A 278 7.09 -7.17 13.94
CA PRO A 278 7.15 -6.54 12.63
C PRO A 278 5.87 -5.72 12.30
N VAL A 279 4.70 -6.28 12.59
CA VAL A 279 3.41 -5.60 12.36
C VAL A 279 3.27 -4.38 13.25
N LEU A 280 3.63 -4.51 14.54
CA LEU A 280 3.56 -3.40 15.49
C LEU A 280 4.54 -2.27 15.14
N ILE A 281 5.73 -2.58 14.61
CA ILE A 281 6.65 -1.56 14.10
C ILE A 281 6.04 -0.84 12.91
N GLU A 282 5.49 -1.57 11.94
CA GLU A 282 4.86 -0.99 10.75
C GLU A 282 3.72 -0.04 11.14
N GLU A 283 2.80 -0.49 12.01
CA GLU A 283 1.71 0.35 12.53
C GLU A 283 2.22 1.60 13.26
N ALA A 284 3.24 1.45 14.12
CA ALA A 284 3.80 2.56 14.89
C ALA A 284 4.44 3.60 13.97
N VAL A 285 5.22 3.14 13.00
CA VAL A 285 5.89 3.98 12.01
C VAL A 285 4.86 4.70 11.14
N ASP A 286 3.84 4.01 10.67
CA ASP A 286 2.76 4.57 9.86
C ASP A 286 2.00 5.66 10.63
N PHE A 287 1.73 5.41 11.92
CA PHE A 287 1.09 6.38 12.80
C PHE A 287 1.91 7.68 12.97
N PHE A 288 3.24 7.59 13.15
CA PHE A 288 4.07 8.76 13.44
C PHE A 288 4.64 9.48 12.21
N TYR A 289 4.96 8.74 11.13
CA TYR A 289 5.79 9.26 10.04
C TYR A 289 5.06 9.33 8.69
N LYS A 290 4.06 8.49 8.42
CA LYS A 290 3.28 8.60 7.19
C LYS A 290 2.28 9.75 7.27
N LYS A 291 2.23 10.58 6.22
CA LYS A 291 1.38 11.78 6.14
C LYS A 291 0.10 11.60 5.32
N ASP A 292 -0.17 10.39 4.82
CA ASP A 292 -1.31 10.09 3.94
C ASP A 292 -2.65 10.40 4.63
N GLN A 293 -3.56 11.04 3.89
CA GLN A 293 -4.93 11.29 4.32
C GLN A 293 -5.75 10.01 4.56
N LYS A 294 -5.34 8.84 4.04
CA LYS A 294 -5.99 7.55 4.35
C LYS A 294 -5.65 7.07 5.77
N GLU A 295 -4.37 7.07 6.15
CA GLU A 295 -3.89 6.77 7.52
C GLU A 295 -4.44 7.77 8.56
N LYS A 296 -4.51 9.04 8.15
CA LYS A 296 -5.69 9.91 8.30
C LYS A 296 -6.91 9.45 9.14
N ARG A 297 -7.58 8.43 8.64
CA ARG A 297 -8.90 8.02 9.08
C ARG A 297 -8.83 6.81 10.01
N LEU A 298 -7.73 6.07 9.99
CA LEU A 298 -7.57 4.82 10.74
C LEU A 298 -7.41 5.03 12.25
N TYR A 299 -6.87 6.19 12.65
CA TYR A 299 -6.52 6.50 14.04
C TYR A 299 -7.33 7.65 14.65
N THR A 300 -8.49 7.99 14.08
CA THR A 300 -9.33 9.08 14.63
C THR A 300 -9.82 8.82 16.05
N ASP A 301 -9.88 7.54 16.44
CA ASP A 301 -10.27 7.08 17.78
C ASP A 301 -9.17 7.27 18.83
N CYS A 302 -7.92 7.56 18.47
CA CYS A 302 -6.82 7.63 19.42
C CYS A 302 -5.89 8.85 19.27
N ARG A 303 -6.09 9.68 18.24
CA ARG A 303 -5.20 10.80 17.88
C ARG A 303 -4.96 11.85 18.94
N ASP A 304 -5.95 12.08 19.79
CA ASP A 304 -5.87 13.13 20.81
C ASP A 304 -5.14 12.68 22.08
N TYR A 305 -4.68 11.42 22.13
CA TYR A 305 -3.83 10.95 23.21
C TYR A 305 -2.40 11.50 23.10
N ASP A 306 -1.75 11.67 24.26
CA ASP A 306 -0.30 11.87 24.31
C ASP A 306 0.42 10.55 24.02
N PHE A 307 1.29 10.56 23.01
CA PHE A 307 2.16 9.45 22.61
C PHE A 307 3.65 9.80 22.70
N SER A 308 4.02 10.85 23.43
CA SER A 308 5.40 11.31 23.57
C SER A 308 6.33 10.23 24.12
N ARG A 309 5.87 9.43 25.10
CA ARG A 309 6.64 8.29 25.62
C ARG A 309 6.78 7.17 24.60
N PHE A 310 5.69 6.83 23.91
CA PHE A 310 5.70 5.79 22.87
C PHE A 310 6.68 6.15 21.75
N LYS A 311 6.65 7.39 21.27
CA LYS A 311 7.57 7.88 20.25
C LYS A 311 9.04 7.73 20.68
N LYS A 312 9.38 8.09 21.92
CA LYS A 312 10.73 7.91 22.47
C LYS A 312 11.17 6.45 22.52
N VAL A 313 10.25 5.54 22.86
CA VAL A 313 10.56 4.10 22.86
C VAL A 313 10.76 3.59 21.44
N LEU A 314 9.92 4.00 20.48
CA LEU A 314 10.07 3.66 19.07
C LEU A 314 11.40 4.16 18.51
N GLU A 315 11.83 5.38 18.85
CA GLU A 315 13.13 5.94 18.46
C GLU A 315 14.28 5.06 18.99
N LYS A 316 14.26 4.68 20.27
CA LYS A 316 15.26 3.75 20.87
C LYS A 316 15.26 2.37 20.20
N VAL A 317 14.08 1.82 19.91
CA VAL A 317 13.93 0.52 19.22
C VAL A 317 14.50 0.63 17.80
N THR A 318 14.20 1.72 17.09
CA THR A 318 14.72 1.99 15.75
C THR A 318 16.25 2.08 15.76
N GLU A 319 16.83 2.85 16.68
CA GLU A 319 18.29 2.93 16.86
C GLU A 319 18.90 1.55 17.10
N ARG A 320 18.30 0.74 17.99
CA ARG A 320 18.80 -0.59 18.29
C ARG A 320 18.74 -1.55 17.10
N ILE A 321 17.65 -1.52 16.34
CA ILE A 321 17.50 -2.34 15.12
C ILE A 321 18.57 -1.94 14.09
N LEU A 322 18.77 -0.63 13.90
CA LEU A 322 19.78 -0.12 12.98
C LEU A 322 21.19 -0.53 13.42
N ASP A 323 21.54 -0.43 14.70
CA ASP A 323 22.85 -0.84 15.20
C ASP A 323 23.16 -2.31 14.88
N ILE A 324 22.17 -3.20 15.05
CA ILE A 324 22.32 -4.63 14.74
C ILE A 324 22.46 -4.85 13.22
N GLU A 325 21.60 -4.24 12.41
CA GLU A 325 21.65 -4.42 10.94
C GLU A 325 22.89 -3.78 10.32
N LEU A 326 23.42 -2.68 10.88
CA LEU A 326 24.65 -2.06 10.39
C LEU A 326 25.90 -2.93 10.66
N GLU A 327 25.83 -3.84 11.63
CA GLU A 327 26.87 -4.82 11.94
C GLU A 327 26.66 -6.17 11.23
N ARG A 328 25.60 -6.31 10.43
CA ARG A 328 25.25 -7.59 9.79
C ARG A 328 26.34 -8.11 8.85
N GLY A 329 26.47 -9.43 8.86
CA GLY A 329 27.15 -10.19 7.79
C GLY A 329 26.21 -10.47 6.61
N GLU A 330 26.52 -11.50 5.84
CA GLU A 330 25.69 -11.90 4.69
C GLU A 330 24.33 -12.49 5.09
N ALA A 331 24.27 -13.18 6.23
CA ALA A 331 23.04 -13.77 6.75
C ALA A 331 22.09 -12.69 7.32
N CYS A 332 20.81 -13.04 7.38
CA CYS A 332 19.82 -12.27 8.15
C CYS A 332 20.21 -12.24 9.63
N THR A 333 19.83 -11.16 10.30
CA THR A 333 19.87 -11.05 11.76
C THR A 333 18.48 -11.36 12.33
N ASP A 334 18.41 -11.52 13.65
CA ASP A 334 17.13 -11.73 14.35
C ASP A 334 16.17 -10.54 14.18
N VAL A 335 16.68 -9.35 13.86
CA VAL A 335 15.86 -8.12 13.65
C VAL A 335 15.62 -7.79 12.18
N THR A 336 16.05 -8.63 11.23
CA THR A 336 15.86 -8.35 9.79
C THR A 336 14.38 -8.21 9.42
N SER A 337 13.48 -8.97 10.06
CA SER A 337 12.03 -8.80 9.87
C SER A 337 11.51 -7.44 10.34
N LEU A 338 12.07 -6.90 11.42
CA LEU A 338 11.74 -5.60 11.99
C LEU A 338 12.29 -4.46 11.13
N ALA A 339 13.54 -4.57 10.70
CA ALA A 339 14.22 -3.56 9.90
C ALA A 339 13.53 -3.29 8.57
N ARG A 340 12.90 -4.31 7.97
CA ARG A 340 12.07 -4.20 6.75
C ARG A 340 10.80 -3.36 6.92
N LYS A 341 10.41 -3.08 8.16
CA LYS A 341 9.20 -2.35 8.53
C LYS A 341 9.50 -0.92 8.99
N LEU A 342 10.78 -0.56 9.04
CA LEU A 342 11.18 0.80 9.39
C LEU A 342 10.89 1.76 8.23
N ASP A 343 10.32 2.90 8.57
CA ASP A 343 10.21 4.07 7.70
C ASP A 343 10.49 5.32 8.54
N GLY A 344 10.76 6.45 7.89
CA GLY A 344 11.02 7.72 8.58
C GLY A 344 12.36 7.76 9.32
N VAL A 345 13.31 6.91 8.96
CA VAL A 345 14.68 6.95 9.49
C VAL A 345 15.35 8.24 8.99
N THR A 346 16.15 8.92 9.82
CA THR A 346 16.77 10.19 9.42
C THR A 346 18.25 10.30 9.76
N GLY A 347 18.97 11.15 9.02
CA GLY A 347 20.33 11.57 9.35
C GLY A 347 21.39 11.28 8.29
N ALA A 348 22.22 12.28 8.00
CA ALA A 348 23.33 12.17 7.05
C ALA A 348 24.40 11.16 7.50
N GLU A 349 24.65 11.03 8.80
CA GLU A 349 25.61 10.06 9.33
C GLU A 349 25.21 8.62 8.99
N LEU A 350 23.93 8.27 9.20
CA LEU A 350 23.41 6.96 8.87
C LEU A 350 23.48 6.69 7.36
N MET A 351 23.02 7.65 6.54
CA MET A 351 23.06 7.52 5.08
C MET A 351 24.50 7.26 4.58
N ILE A 352 25.46 8.04 5.07
CA ILE A 352 26.88 7.89 4.71
C ILE A 352 27.46 6.58 5.25
N ARG A 353 27.06 6.13 6.44
CA ARG A 353 27.48 4.84 7.01
C ARG A 353 26.97 3.67 6.17
N LEU A 354 25.68 3.64 5.81
CA LEU A 354 25.10 2.63 4.91
C LEU A 354 25.85 2.59 3.57
N LEU A 355 26.06 3.75 2.96
CA LEU A 355 26.75 3.87 1.68
C LEU A 355 28.21 3.40 1.75
N SER A 356 28.88 3.66 2.89
CA SER A 356 30.24 3.20 3.16
C SER A 356 30.31 1.68 3.34
N LEU A 357 29.38 1.10 4.09
CA LEU A 357 29.30 -0.34 4.34
C LEU A 357 29.01 -1.14 3.06
N MET A 358 28.19 -0.60 2.16
CA MET A 358 27.98 -1.19 0.83
C MET A 358 29.25 -1.13 -0.05
N GLY A 359 30.13 -0.16 0.18
CA GLY A 359 31.34 0.02 -0.60
C GLY A 359 31.08 0.10 -2.11
N LYS A 360 31.48 -0.95 -2.84
CA LYS A 360 31.37 -1.04 -4.31
C LYS A 360 30.17 -1.86 -4.79
N GLU A 361 29.35 -2.37 -3.89
CA GLU A 361 28.14 -3.13 -4.22
C GLU A 361 27.16 -2.26 -5.02
N LYS A 362 26.51 -2.88 -6.01
CA LYS A 362 25.52 -2.18 -6.84
C LYS A 362 24.19 -2.10 -6.08
N PHE A 363 23.51 -0.97 -6.22
CA PHE A 363 22.14 -0.84 -5.75
C PHE A 363 21.24 -1.87 -6.43
N ILE A 364 20.30 -2.44 -5.66
CA ILE A 364 19.26 -3.31 -6.21
C ILE A 364 18.31 -2.45 -7.01
N ARG A 365 18.00 -2.89 -8.22
CA ARG A 365 17.07 -2.15 -9.06
C ARG A 365 15.65 -2.23 -8.48
N LEU A 366 14.92 -1.12 -8.50
CA LEU A 366 13.57 -1.06 -7.94
C LEU A 366 12.58 -2.02 -8.64
N ASP A 367 12.71 -2.25 -9.94
CA ASP A 367 11.90 -3.25 -10.67
C ASP A 367 12.15 -4.70 -10.22
N LYS A 368 13.26 -4.94 -9.51
CA LYS A 368 13.60 -6.24 -8.94
C LYS A 368 13.37 -6.29 -7.43
N TRP A 369 12.94 -5.19 -6.84
CA TRP A 369 12.75 -5.04 -5.40
C TRP A 369 11.77 -6.07 -4.86
N TYR A 370 10.70 -6.37 -5.59
CA TYR A 370 9.71 -7.39 -5.21
C TYR A 370 10.33 -8.79 -5.00
N TYR A 371 11.50 -9.07 -5.59
CA TYR A 371 12.19 -10.36 -5.49
C TYR A 371 13.35 -10.38 -4.46
N ASP A 372 13.75 -9.22 -3.91
CA ASP A 372 14.68 -9.14 -2.78
C ASP A 372 13.99 -8.37 -1.66
N THR A 373 13.36 -9.12 -0.77
CA THR A 373 12.59 -8.61 0.36
C THR A 373 13.45 -7.94 1.43
N GLY A 374 14.74 -7.68 1.19
CA GLY A 374 15.68 -7.17 2.20
C GLY A 374 16.33 -8.28 3.03
N GLU A 375 16.21 -9.53 2.59
CA GLU A 375 16.90 -10.67 3.20
C GLU A 375 18.41 -10.60 2.95
N SER A 376 18.83 -10.14 1.77
CA SER A 376 20.25 -9.96 1.49
C SER A 376 20.80 -8.71 2.21
N ARG A 377 22.10 -8.72 2.54
CA ARG A 377 22.78 -7.56 3.13
C ARG A 377 22.67 -6.31 2.25
N THR A 378 22.92 -6.47 0.95
CA THR A 378 22.77 -5.39 -0.04
C THR A 378 21.32 -4.91 -0.12
N GLY A 379 20.34 -5.83 -0.12
CA GLY A 379 18.92 -5.51 -0.17
C GLY A 379 18.48 -4.71 1.05
N MET A 380 18.85 -5.13 2.26
CA MET A 380 18.54 -4.38 3.47
C MET A 380 19.15 -2.98 3.47
N PHE A 381 20.41 -2.82 3.06
CA PHE A 381 21.01 -1.49 3.02
C PHE A 381 20.34 -0.59 1.99
N CYS A 382 19.97 -1.14 0.83
CA CYS A 382 19.16 -0.42 -0.13
C CYS A 382 17.81 -0.02 0.46
N HIS A 383 17.18 -0.88 1.25
CA HIS A 383 15.87 -0.64 1.87
C HIS A 383 15.97 0.54 2.84
N LEU A 384 16.90 0.45 3.78
CA LEU A 384 17.13 1.50 4.78
C LEU A 384 17.49 2.84 4.12
N MET A 385 18.24 2.86 3.01
CA MET A 385 18.53 4.10 2.28
C MET A 385 17.32 4.72 1.59
N LEU A 386 16.38 3.92 1.08
CA LEU A 386 15.13 4.43 0.49
C LEU A 386 14.25 5.11 1.55
N HIS A 387 14.28 4.57 2.78
CA HIS A 387 13.51 5.05 3.92
C HIS A 387 14.27 6.08 4.79
N CYS A 388 15.53 6.37 4.45
CA CYS A 388 16.34 7.38 5.14
C CYS A 388 16.19 8.76 4.50
N ALA A 389 15.85 9.77 5.30
CA ALA A 389 15.77 11.17 4.89
C ALA A 389 16.81 12.04 5.60
N PRO A 390 17.16 13.23 5.06
CA PRO A 390 17.91 14.21 5.83
C PRO A 390 17.16 14.60 7.11
N SER A 391 17.89 14.71 8.23
CA SER A 391 17.39 15.32 9.46
C SER A 391 17.14 16.81 9.25
N PRO A 392 16.21 17.46 10.00
CA PRO A 392 16.06 18.92 9.98
C PRO A 392 17.34 19.71 10.30
N THR A 393 18.31 19.08 10.96
CA THR A 393 19.61 19.69 11.31
C THR A 393 20.72 19.40 10.29
N ASP A 394 20.49 18.50 9.33
CA ASP A 394 21.48 18.18 8.32
C ASP A 394 21.64 19.35 7.34
N THR A 395 22.90 19.67 7.02
CA THR A 395 23.25 20.73 6.06
C THR A 395 24.10 20.17 4.92
N PRO A 396 24.12 20.83 3.74
CA PRO A 396 25.01 20.46 2.64
C PRO A 396 26.49 20.44 3.04
N ASP A 397 26.94 21.39 3.86
CA ASP A 397 28.32 21.43 4.36
C ASP A 397 28.64 20.26 5.28
N TRP A 398 27.68 19.89 6.16
CA TRP A 398 27.82 18.73 7.03
C TRP A 398 27.91 17.44 6.21
N LEU A 399 27.01 17.26 5.23
CA LEU A 399 27.04 16.12 4.32
C LEU A 399 28.37 16.04 3.56
N LYS A 400 28.86 17.17 3.04
CA LYS A 400 30.14 17.25 2.33
C LYS A 400 31.30 16.79 3.22
N MET A 401 31.35 17.26 4.46
CA MET A 401 32.39 16.86 5.41
C MET A 401 32.34 15.35 5.73
N LEU A 402 31.14 14.78 5.90
CA LEU A 402 30.97 13.33 6.12
C LEU A 402 31.44 12.52 4.90
N VAL A 403 31.07 12.95 3.69
CA VAL A 403 31.46 12.31 2.42
C VAL A 403 32.98 12.29 2.25
N GLU A 404 33.64 13.42 2.52
CA GLU A 404 35.11 13.55 2.46
C GLU A 404 35.79 12.62 3.48
N ARG A 405 35.29 12.60 4.73
CA ARG A 405 35.81 11.74 5.79
C ARG A 405 35.65 10.25 5.48
N ALA A 406 34.53 9.87 4.85
CA ALA A 406 34.26 8.49 4.46
C ALA A 406 34.96 8.06 3.15
N GLY A 407 35.61 9.00 2.44
CA GLY A 407 36.24 8.71 1.14
C GLY A 407 35.23 8.37 0.04
N ILE A 408 33.99 8.87 0.14
CA ILE A 408 32.93 8.58 -0.83
C ILE A 408 33.11 9.48 -2.05
N THR A 409 33.16 8.85 -3.23
CA THR A 409 33.32 9.61 -4.48
C THR A 409 32.04 10.39 -4.82
N PRO A 410 32.15 11.56 -5.50
CA PRO A 410 30.97 12.29 -5.98
C PRO A 410 30.04 11.45 -6.86
N LYS A 411 30.61 10.52 -7.66
CA LYS A 411 29.84 9.58 -8.46
C LYS A 411 28.94 8.69 -7.60
N ARG A 412 29.51 8.10 -6.53
CA ARG A 412 28.78 7.20 -5.64
C ARG A 412 27.70 7.94 -4.84
N LEU A 413 27.98 9.18 -4.44
CA LEU A 413 26.98 10.03 -3.80
C LEU A 413 25.82 10.37 -4.74
N VAL A 414 26.10 10.63 -6.01
CA VAL A 414 25.07 10.83 -7.03
C VAL A 414 24.25 9.56 -7.28
N GLU A 415 24.89 8.38 -7.31
CA GLU A 415 24.16 7.11 -7.39
C GLU A 415 23.18 6.97 -6.21
N MET A 416 23.61 7.29 -4.98
CA MET A 416 22.75 7.29 -3.80
C MET A 416 21.61 8.31 -3.92
N ALA A 417 21.90 9.56 -4.30
CA ALA A 417 20.88 10.60 -4.38
C ALA A 417 19.83 10.32 -5.47
N VAL A 418 20.27 9.71 -6.58
CA VAL A 418 19.36 9.23 -7.63
C VAL A 418 18.58 8.01 -7.16
N TYR A 419 19.10 7.20 -6.23
CA TYR A 419 18.39 6.06 -5.66
C TYR A 419 17.37 6.47 -4.58
N SER A 420 17.73 7.43 -3.73
CA SER A 420 16.92 8.01 -2.65
C SER A 420 16.70 9.52 -2.90
N PRO A 421 15.63 9.89 -3.64
CA PRO A 421 15.35 11.25 -4.10
C PRO A 421 15.35 12.34 -3.05
N ARG A 422 15.07 11.96 -1.79
CA ARG A 422 14.99 12.86 -0.64
C ARG A 422 16.31 13.59 -0.37
N TRP A 423 17.41 13.07 -0.94
CA TRP A 423 18.76 13.62 -0.82
C TRP A 423 19.20 14.48 -2.00
N LEU A 424 18.43 14.57 -3.09
CA LEU A 424 18.87 15.19 -4.35
C LEU A 424 19.32 16.64 -4.18
N GLU A 425 18.50 17.47 -3.52
CA GLU A 425 18.78 18.90 -3.34
C GLU A 425 20.02 19.11 -2.45
N MET A 426 20.09 18.40 -1.32
CA MET A 426 21.21 18.48 -0.39
C MET A 426 22.52 18.00 -1.05
N VAL A 427 22.47 16.93 -1.83
CA VAL A 427 23.63 16.42 -2.57
C VAL A 427 24.05 17.38 -3.68
N GLU A 428 23.10 17.95 -4.43
CA GLU A 428 23.37 18.93 -5.48
C GLU A 428 24.20 20.12 -4.95
N GLU A 429 23.79 20.66 -3.81
CA GLU A 429 24.48 21.76 -3.13
C GLU A 429 25.83 21.31 -2.56
N ALA A 430 25.88 20.19 -1.85
CA ALA A 430 27.09 19.68 -1.21
C ALA A 430 28.26 19.44 -2.20
N ILE A 431 27.97 18.94 -3.41
CA ILE A 431 29.00 18.67 -4.43
C ILE A 431 29.11 19.76 -5.51
N GLY A 432 28.22 20.76 -5.49
CA GLY A 432 28.18 21.84 -6.49
C GLY A 432 27.84 21.38 -7.91
N TRP A 433 27.03 20.32 -8.06
CA TRP A 433 26.58 19.82 -9.38
C TRP A 433 25.25 20.45 -9.77
N LYS A 434 25.27 21.76 -10.03
CA LYS A 434 24.08 22.51 -10.45
C LYS A 434 23.33 21.78 -11.57
N GLY A 435 22.03 21.58 -11.39
CA GLY A 435 21.17 20.84 -12.31
C GLY A 435 21.04 19.34 -12.04
N LEU A 436 21.66 18.80 -10.99
CA LEU A 436 21.53 17.39 -10.60
C LEU A 436 20.07 17.00 -10.32
N THR A 437 19.39 17.74 -9.47
CA THR A 437 17.98 17.51 -9.08
C THR A 437 17.08 17.58 -10.31
N CYS A 438 17.28 18.60 -11.15
CA CYS A 438 16.57 18.77 -12.42
C CYS A 438 16.72 17.56 -13.35
N ALA A 439 17.94 17.04 -13.51
CA ALA A 439 18.21 15.89 -14.37
C ALA A 439 17.73 14.57 -13.75
N ALA A 440 17.91 14.37 -12.45
CA ALA A 440 17.43 13.19 -11.76
C ALA A 440 15.90 13.08 -11.88
N ASN A 441 15.17 14.18 -11.64
CA ASN A 441 13.71 14.21 -11.80
C ASN A 441 13.27 13.97 -13.26
N LEU A 442 14.05 14.45 -14.24
CA LEU A 442 13.83 14.11 -15.66
C LEU A 442 13.95 12.60 -15.87
N PHE A 443 15.00 11.96 -15.34
CA PHE A 443 15.12 10.51 -15.48
C PHE A 443 14.02 9.76 -14.75
N TYR A 444 13.64 10.19 -13.55
CA TYR A 444 12.54 9.59 -12.81
C TYR A 444 11.24 9.60 -13.61
N ALA A 445 10.88 10.72 -14.23
CA ALA A 445 9.73 10.78 -15.13
C ALA A 445 9.89 9.77 -16.28
N TYR A 446 10.97 9.88 -17.06
CA TYR A 446 11.09 9.08 -18.29
C TYR A 446 11.55 7.63 -18.09
N THR A 447 11.71 7.14 -16.85
CA THR A 447 12.09 5.76 -16.53
C THR A 447 10.99 4.95 -15.82
N ARG A 448 9.76 5.49 -15.78
CA ARG A 448 8.54 4.87 -15.26
C ARG A 448 7.43 4.73 -16.34
N GLU A 449 6.53 3.80 -16.12
CA GLU A 449 5.33 3.48 -16.89
C GLU A 449 4.07 3.93 -16.13
N CYS A 450 4.05 3.72 -14.80
CA CYS A 450 2.96 4.11 -13.92
C CYS A 450 3.36 5.25 -12.97
N TYR A 451 2.41 6.16 -12.71
CA TYR A 451 2.58 7.33 -11.86
C TYR A 451 1.48 7.34 -10.81
N ASP A 452 1.86 7.51 -9.55
CA ASP A 452 0.95 7.86 -8.46
C ASP A 452 0.91 9.39 -8.25
N ASP A 453 0.06 9.86 -7.32
CA ASP A 453 -0.09 11.29 -7.00
C ASP A 453 1.24 11.93 -6.53
N VAL A 454 2.12 11.14 -5.89
CA VAL A 454 3.42 11.60 -5.38
C VAL A 454 4.39 11.81 -6.55
N ASP A 455 4.40 10.88 -7.50
CA ASP A 455 5.16 10.97 -8.74
C ASP A 455 4.71 12.14 -9.59
N GLU A 456 3.40 12.36 -9.71
CA GLU A 456 2.85 13.51 -10.44
C GLU A 456 3.28 14.83 -9.80
N ALA A 457 3.08 15.00 -8.49
CA ALA A 457 3.48 16.20 -7.75
C ALA A 457 4.98 16.52 -7.88
N ARG A 458 5.82 15.49 -8.06
CA ARG A 458 7.26 15.62 -8.27
C ARG A 458 7.62 16.16 -9.66
N ILE A 459 6.84 15.84 -10.69
CA ILE A 459 7.13 16.22 -12.08
C ILE A 459 6.46 17.52 -12.49
N THR A 460 5.29 17.87 -11.91
CA THR A 460 4.52 19.08 -12.23
C THR A 460 5.35 20.38 -12.21
N PRO A 461 6.34 20.56 -11.31
CA PRO A 461 7.18 21.77 -11.33
C PRO A 461 8.07 21.91 -12.57
N TYR A 462 8.26 20.85 -13.36
CA TYR A 462 9.24 20.81 -14.45
C TYR A 462 8.63 20.84 -15.86
N THR A 463 7.40 20.36 -16.01
CA THR A 463 6.77 20.12 -17.32
C THR A 463 5.27 20.35 -17.26
N LEU A 464 4.69 20.77 -18.39
CA LEU A 464 3.23 20.85 -18.59
C LEU A 464 2.65 19.58 -19.23
N LEU A 465 3.49 18.64 -19.65
CA LEU A 465 3.05 17.34 -20.13
C LEU A 465 2.42 16.55 -18.98
N SER A 466 1.29 15.91 -19.26
CA SER A 466 0.66 14.96 -18.35
C SER A 466 1.51 13.69 -18.16
N PRO A 467 1.35 12.97 -17.03
CA PRO A 467 1.98 11.67 -16.83
C PRO A 467 1.74 10.69 -17.99
N LEU A 468 0.53 10.69 -18.55
CA LEU A 468 0.17 9.85 -19.69
C LEU A 468 1.01 10.20 -20.94
N GLU A 469 1.14 11.48 -21.29
CA GLU A 469 1.95 11.93 -22.43
C GLU A 469 3.41 11.50 -22.29
N ILE A 470 3.98 11.61 -21.08
CA ILE A 470 5.37 11.17 -20.80
C ILE A 470 5.48 9.65 -20.92
N SER A 471 4.53 8.89 -20.34
CA SER A 471 4.54 7.42 -20.34
C SER A 471 4.50 6.83 -21.76
N VAL A 472 3.74 7.45 -22.68
CA VAL A 472 3.65 7.02 -24.09
C VAL A 472 4.86 7.46 -24.93
N GLY A 473 5.67 8.37 -24.40
CA GLY A 473 6.98 8.75 -24.93
C GLY A 473 7.05 10.13 -25.58
N VAL A 474 6.15 11.06 -25.24
CA VAL A 474 6.28 12.48 -25.59
C VAL A 474 7.38 13.10 -24.73
N VAL A 475 8.31 13.83 -25.34
CA VAL A 475 9.50 14.39 -24.69
C VAL A 475 9.42 15.91 -24.56
N ASP A 476 9.49 16.41 -23.33
CA ASP A 476 9.76 17.82 -23.04
C ASP A 476 11.24 18.13 -23.34
N THR A 477 11.47 18.60 -24.57
CA THR A 477 12.82 18.95 -25.03
C THR A 477 13.40 20.16 -24.29
N ALA A 478 12.57 21.08 -23.80
CA ALA A 478 13.03 22.24 -23.05
C ALA A 478 13.57 21.82 -21.68
N TRP A 479 12.85 20.95 -20.97
CA TRP A 479 13.32 20.36 -19.72
C TRP A 479 14.61 19.55 -19.94
N PHE A 480 14.65 18.71 -20.99
CA PHE A 480 15.87 17.97 -21.36
C PHE A 480 17.07 18.90 -21.55
N TRP A 481 16.96 19.93 -22.38
CA TRP A 481 18.07 20.83 -22.67
C TRP A 481 18.48 21.67 -21.46
N LYS A 482 17.51 22.07 -20.62
CA LYS A 482 17.82 22.73 -19.33
C LYS A 482 18.69 21.83 -18.46
N ALA A 483 18.30 20.56 -18.28
CA ALA A 483 19.08 19.59 -17.49
C ALA A 483 20.46 19.31 -18.11
N TYR A 484 20.50 19.01 -19.41
CA TYR A 484 21.71 18.64 -20.14
C TYR A 484 22.75 19.77 -20.17
N ASN A 485 22.31 21.01 -20.47
CA ASN A 485 23.21 22.16 -20.57
C ASN A 485 23.72 22.62 -19.21
N THR A 486 22.92 22.50 -18.15
CA THR A 486 23.33 22.91 -16.79
C THR A 486 24.37 21.94 -16.21
N LEU A 487 24.16 20.63 -16.37
CA LEU A 487 25.10 19.62 -15.87
C LEU A 487 26.35 19.48 -16.72
N GLY A 488 26.21 19.65 -18.04
CA GLY A 488 27.21 19.26 -19.01
C GLY A 488 27.25 17.74 -19.24
N ARG A 489 27.82 17.36 -20.39
CA ARG A 489 27.78 15.98 -20.93
C ARG A 489 28.28 14.91 -19.95
N GLU A 490 29.43 15.13 -19.31
CA GLU A 490 30.05 14.11 -18.45
C GLU A 490 29.19 13.81 -17.21
N ARG A 491 28.70 14.85 -16.54
CA ARG A 491 27.86 14.69 -15.34
C ARG A 491 26.49 14.14 -15.71
N TYR A 492 25.91 14.61 -16.81
CA TYR A 492 24.64 14.06 -17.34
C TYR A 492 24.71 12.55 -17.55
N GLU A 493 25.77 12.04 -18.19
CA GLU A 493 25.93 10.59 -18.43
C GLU A 493 26.10 9.80 -17.11
N LYS A 494 26.70 10.39 -16.07
CA LYS A 494 26.79 9.76 -14.73
C LYS A 494 25.40 9.64 -14.07
N VAL A 495 24.60 10.71 -14.13
CA VAL A 495 23.23 10.71 -13.58
C VAL A 495 22.33 9.75 -14.38
N PHE A 496 22.45 9.74 -15.72
CA PHE A 496 21.74 8.78 -16.57
C PHE A 496 22.09 7.34 -16.20
N ALA A 497 23.37 7.03 -16.01
CA ALA A 497 23.79 5.69 -15.62
C ALA A 497 23.24 5.27 -14.25
N ALA A 498 23.18 6.22 -13.30
CA ALA A 498 22.61 5.99 -11.97
C ALA A 498 21.09 5.71 -12.01
N SER A 499 20.34 6.34 -12.92
CA SER A 499 18.88 6.16 -13.00
C SER A 499 18.45 4.75 -13.39
N LYS A 500 19.37 3.92 -13.89
CA LYS A 500 19.14 2.49 -14.12
C LYS A 500 18.73 1.74 -12.84
N ALA A 501 19.13 2.21 -11.67
CA ALA A 501 18.74 1.60 -10.40
C ALA A 501 17.28 1.84 -10.03
N VAL A 502 16.65 2.90 -10.58
CA VAL A 502 15.29 3.33 -10.21
C VAL A 502 14.29 3.18 -11.34
N THR A 503 14.68 2.53 -12.43
CA THR A 503 13.81 2.30 -13.59
C THR A 503 12.86 1.14 -13.36
N GLU A 504 11.62 1.30 -13.82
CA GLU A 504 10.57 0.28 -13.75
C GLU A 504 10.78 -0.88 -14.72
N SER A 505 11.47 -0.65 -15.84
CA SER A 505 11.82 -1.73 -16.76
C SER A 505 13.05 -1.40 -17.60
N SER A 506 13.78 -2.44 -18.02
CA SER A 506 14.92 -2.27 -18.93
C SER A 506 14.50 -1.65 -20.27
N GLY A 507 13.23 -1.85 -20.68
CA GLY A 507 12.65 -1.31 -21.90
C GLY A 507 12.52 0.20 -21.85
N VAL A 508 11.96 0.74 -20.76
CA VAL A 508 11.76 2.19 -20.61
C VAL A 508 13.10 2.92 -20.50
N TYR A 509 14.05 2.39 -19.71
CA TYR A 509 15.41 2.92 -19.64
C TYR A 509 16.06 2.98 -21.03
N SER A 510 15.95 1.89 -21.81
CA SER A 510 16.50 1.85 -23.17
C SER A 510 15.79 2.82 -24.11
N ARG A 511 14.47 2.97 -23.99
CA ARG A 511 13.68 3.91 -24.79
C ARG A 511 14.15 5.35 -24.58
N PHE A 512 14.26 5.79 -23.32
CA PHE A 512 14.72 7.14 -23.04
C PHE A 512 16.18 7.37 -23.45
N ARG A 513 17.02 6.32 -23.40
CA ARG A 513 18.39 6.40 -23.94
C ARG A 513 18.39 6.72 -25.44
N LYS A 514 17.54 6.05 -26.23
CA LYS A 514 17.41 6.33 -27.67
C LYS A 514 16.99 7.78 -27.92
N TYR A 515 16.08 8.30 -27.11
CA TYR A 515 15.55 9.67 -27.27
C TYR A 515 16.63 10.71 -27.00
N THR A 516 17.33 10.57 -25.88
CA THR A 516 18.39 11.48 -25.47
C THR A 516 19.59 11.41 -26.40
N ASP A 517 19.96 10.22 -26.89
CA ASP A 517 21.00 10.03 -27.89
C ASP A 517 20.64 10.67 -29.25
N ALA A 518 19.36 10.60 -29.66
CA ALA A 518 18.86 11.31 -30.83
C ALA A 518 18.92 12.84 -30.62
N LEU A 519 18.45 13.36 -29.49
CA LEU A 519 18.47 14.79 -29.14
C LEU A 519 19.87 15.39 -29.20
N VAL A 520 20.88 14.70 -28.69
CA VAL A 520 22.28 15.21 -28.72
C VAL A 520 22.98 14.97 -30.05
N GLY A 521 22.29 14.38 -31.05
CA GLY A 521 22.84 14.16 -32.38
C GLY A 521 23.87 13.04 -32.47
N LYS A 522 23.78 11.99 -31.63
CA LYS A 522 24.66 10.79 -31.76
C LYS A 522 24.39 10.01 -33.06
N TYR A 523 23.23 10.21 -33.66
CA TYR A 523 22.84 9.60 -34.93
C TYR A 523 22.54 10.68 -35.97
N THR A 524 22.98 10.44 -37.19
CA THR A 524 22.53 11.22 -38.35
C THR A 524 21.09 10.85 -38.72
N ILE A 525 20.41 11.73 -39.45
CA ILE A 525 19.05 11.47 -39.94
C ILE A 525 18.98 10.16 -40.75
N ALA A 526 19.93 9.93 -41.66
CA ALA A 526 19.98 8.70 -42.46
C ALA A 526 20.12 7.43 -41.61
N GLN A 527 20.93 7.49 -40.54
CA GLN A 527 21.06 6.36 -39.60
C GLN A 527 19.75 6.11 -38.85
N LEU A 528 19.05 7.16 -38.42
CA LEU A 528 17.76 7.01 -37.74
C LEU A 528 16.69 6.45 -38.69
N GLU A 529 16.67 6.86 -39.96
CA GLU A 529 15.74 6.33 -40.97
C GLU A 529 15.96 4.82 -41.19
N SER A 530 17.22 4.36 -41.29
CA SER A 530 17.55 2.94 -41.35
C SER A 530 17.11 2.20 -40.07
N LEU A 531 17.40 2.74 -38.88
CA LEU A 531 16.98 2.11 -37.61
C LEU A 531 15.46 1.99 -37.48
N VAL A 532 14.71 2.96 -38.02
CA VAL A 532 13.25 2.91 -38.09
C VAL A 532 12.77 1.84 -39.06
N MET A 533 13.35 1.77 -40.27
CA MET A 533 12.86 0.87 -41.31
C MET A 533 13.28 -0.59 -41.11
N ASP A 534 14.53 -0.83 -40.72
CA ASP A 534 15.12 -2.17 -40.64
C ASP A 534 14.54 -2.97 -39.47
N ASN A 535 14.32 -2.31 -38.33
CA ASN A 535 13.84 -2.96 -37.12
C ASN A 535 12.36 -2.70 -36.82
N ARG A 536 11.72 -1.75 -37.53
CA ARG A 536 10.37 -1.22 -37.22
C ARG A 536 10.15 -0.99 -35.73
N ASN A 537 11.20 -0.54 -35.04
CA ASN A 537 11.18 -0.39 -33.60
C ASN A 537 10.46 0.92 -33.24
N LYS A 538 9.34 0.80 -32.52
CA LYS A 538 8.47 1.92 -32.11
C LYS A 538 9.23 3.04 -31.38
N ASP A 539 10.27 2.72 -30.61
CA ASP A 539 11.04 3.74 -29.92
C ASP A 539 11.89 4.55 -30.90
N TRP A 540 12.46 3.93 -31.94
CA TRP A 540 13.20 4.67 -32.96
C TRP A 540 12.27 5.57 -33.79
N VAL A 541 11.03 5.14 -34.03
CA VAL A 541 10.00 5.99 -34.67
C VAL A 541 9.75 7.25 -33.84
N ARG A 542 9.57 7.09 -32.52
CA ARG A 542 9.36 8.21 -31.58
C ARG A 542 10.61 9.09 -31.40
N ALA A 543 11.81 8.51 -31.51
CA ALA A 543 13.09 9.20 -31.36
C ALA A 543 13.51 10.00 -32.61
N TYR A 544 13.19 9.51 -33.80
CA TYR A 544 13.52 10.15 -35.09
C TYR A 544 13.30 11.68 -35.13
N PRO A 545 12.12 12.20 -34.76
CA PRO A 545 11.85 13.64 -34.80
C PRO A 545 12.65 14.47 -33.80
N LEU A 546 13.28 13.84 -32.81
CA LEU A 546 14.07 14.51 -31.78
C LEU A 546 15.48 14.90 -32.24
N ALA A 547 15.96 14.37 -33.37
CA ALA A 547 17.25 14.74 -33.92
C ALA A 547 17.41 16.27 -34.11
N PRO A 548 18.58 16.87 -33.85
CA PRO A 548 18.82 18.30 -34.04
C PRO A 548 18.45 18.80 -35.45
N PHE A 549 18.00 20.05 -35.54
CA PHE A 549 17.72 20.72 -36.81
C PHE A 549 18.88 21.62 -37.22
N ALA A 550 19.19 21.70 -38.53
CA ALA A 550 20.11 22.71 -39.01
C ALA A 550 19.39 24.07 -39.10
N GLY A 551 19.86 25.06 -38.32
CA GLY A 551 19.15 26.32 -38.06
C GLY A 551 18.61 27.07 -39.29
N LYS A 552 19.26 26.99 -40.46
CA LYS A 552 18.84 27.69 -41.70
C LYS A 552 17.84 26.91 -42.56
N ALA A 553 17.71 25.59 -42.39
CA ALA A 553 16.86 24.73 -43.23
C ALA A 553 15.69 24.09 -42.46
N ARG A 554 15.45 24.55 -41.23
CA ARG A 554 14.52 23.97 -40.25
C ARG A 554 13.13 23.62 -40.81
N LYS A 555 12.47 24.53 -41.54
CA LYS A 555 11.14 24.25 -42.14
C LYS A 555 11.18 23.11 -43.15
N LYS A 556 12.19 23.09 -44.03
CA LYS A 556 12.39 22.03 -45.03
C LYS A 556 12.68 20.68 -44.38
N GLU A 557 13.45 20.68 -43.28
CA GLU A 557 13.71 19.46 -42.50
C GLU A 557 12.46 18.94 -41.79
N VAL A 558 11.63 19.81 -41.24
CA VAL A 558 10.32 19.42 -40.66
C VAL A 558 9.44 18.76 -41.72
N ASP A 559 9.32 19.37 -42.90
CA ASP A 559 8.54 18.80 -44.01
C ASP A 559 9.08 17.42 -44.45
N ALA A 560 10.40 17.25 -44.50
CA ALA A 560 11.03 15.98 -44.83
C ALA A 560 10.71 14.90 -43.78
N ARG A 561 10.83 15.23 -42.49
CA ARG A 561 10.51 14.31 -41.39
C ARG A 561 9.03 13.92 -41.39
N LEU A 562 8.13 14.87 -41.65
CA LEU A 562 6.69 14.61 -41.79
C LEU A 562 6.39 13.63 -42.93
N ARG A 563 7.02 13.82 -44.10
CA ARG A 563 6.87 12.89 -45.23
C ARG A 563 7.38 11.49 -44.90
N PHE A 564 8.53 11.39 -44.23
CA PHE A 564 9.08 10.10 -43.80
C PHE A 564 8.12 9.37 -42.84
N LEU A 565 7.66 10.05 -41.79
CA LEU A 565 6.69 9.49 -40.83
C LEU A 565 5.37 9.11 -41.51
N LYS A 566 4.91 9.88 -42.50
CA LYS A 566 3.71 9.57 -43.28
C LYS A 566 3.89 8.33 -44.15
N ALA A 567 5.05 8.18 -44.80
CA ALA A 567 5.39 6.98 -45.56
C ALA A 567 5.43 5.75 -44.65
N PHE A 568 6.03 5.87 -43.46
CA PHE A 568 6.02 4.81 -42.45
C PHE A 568 4.59 4.43 -42.04
N TRP A 569 3.75 5.41 -41.70
CA TRP A 569 2.34 5.21 -41.35
C TRP A 569 1.56 4.45 -42.44
N LEU A 570 1.71 4.84 -43.71
CA LEU A 570 1.04 4.19 -44.83
C LEU A 570 1.57 2.76 -45.04
N SER A 571 2.87 2.53 -44.85
CA SER A 571 3.47 1.19 -44.92
C SER A 571 3.00 0.27 -43.78
N SER A 572 2.59 0.84 -42.63
CA SER A 572 2.04 0.04 -41.54
C SER A 572 0.73 -0.62 -41.97
N ASP A 573 -0.11 0.00 -42.79
CA ASP A 573 -1.43 -0.52 -43.21
C ASP A 573 -1.37 -1.83 -44.01
N THR A 574 -0.22 -2.20 -44.57
CA THR A 574 -0.06 -3.40 -45.40
C THR A 574 0.39 -4.64 -44.61
N LEU A 575 0.74 -4.51 -43.33
CA LEU A 575 1.32 -5.57 -42.49
C LEU A 575 0.36 -6.07 -41.40
N SER A 576 -0.27 -7.24 -41.61
CA SER A 576 -1.28 -7.79 -40.68
C SER A 576 -0.76 -7.96 -39.24
N GLY A 577 -1.48 -7.39 -38.26
CA GLY A 577 -1.31 -7.66 -36.82
C GLY A 577 -0.49 -6.65 -36.00
N ARG A 578 0.13 -5.62 -36.61
CA ARG A 578 0.95 -4.61 -35.90
C ARG A 578 0.52 -3.15 -36.12
N HIS A 579 -0.58 -2.93 -36.85
CA HIS A 579 -1.02 -1.61 -37.33
C HIS A 579 -1.21 -0.56 -36.23
N THR A 580 -1.87 -0.92 -35.13
CA THR A 580 -2.32 0.05 -34.11
C THR A 580 -1.14 0.65 -33.35
N ALA A 581 -0.23 -0.18 -32.85
CA ALA A 581 0.90 0.25 -32.03
C ALA A 581 1.98 1.05 -32.81
N GLU A 582 2.16 0.75 -34.10
CA GLU A 582 3.06 1.54 -34.97
C GLU A 582 2.47 2.92 -35.27
N LYS A 583 1.16 2.99 -35.53
CA LYS A 583 0.45 4.25 -35.73
C LYS A 583 0.47 5.13 -34.47
N GLU A 584 0.25 4.55 -33.30
CA GLU A 584 0.43 5.26 -32.02
C GLU A 584 1.85 5.81 -31.86
N ALA A 585 2.87 5.02 -32.21
CA ALA A 585 4.25 5.50 -32.17
C ALA A 585 4.50 6.69 -33.11
N VAL A 586 3.89 6.69 -34.29
CA VAL A 586 3.94 7.84 -35.21
C VAL A 586 3.20 9.05 -34.64
N GLN A 587 2.05 8.87 -33.98
CA GLN A 587 1.34 9.98 -33.34
C GLN A 587 2.23 10.66 -32.29
N VAL A 588 2.86 9.88 -31.40
CA VAL A 588 3.83 10.39 -30.43
C VAL A 588 5.04 11.04 -31.12
N ALA A 589 5.49 10.51 -32.26
CA ALA A 589 6.56 11.12 -33.04
C ALA A 589 6.16 12.51 -33.59
N LEU A 590 4.89 12.73 -33.95
CA LEU A 590 4.40 14.04 -34.38
C LEU A 590 4.38 15.04 -33.23
N ASP A 591 4.02 14.59 -32.02
CA ASP A 591 4.02 15.43 -30.82
C ASP A 591 5.46 15.82 -30.46
N ASN A 592 6.39 14.85 -30.50
CA ASN A 592 7.83 15.08 -30.36
C ASN A 592 8.39 16.03 -31.43
N LEU A 593 7.93 15.91 -32.67
CA LEU A 593 8.35 16.81 -33.75
C LEU A 593 7.86 18.24 -33.48
N THR A 594 6.62 18.38 -33.02
CA THR A 594 6.04 19.68 -32.66
C THR A 594 6.85 20.34 -31.56
N GLY A 595 7.09 19.62 -30.45
CA GLY A 595 7.87 20.12 -29.33
C GLY A 595 9.34 20.45 -29.68
N ASN A 596 9.99 19.66 -30.52
CA ASN A 596 11.40 19.85 -30.87
C ASN A 596 11.63 20.87 -32.01
N SER A 597 10.64 21.08 -32.89
CA SER A 597 10.79 21.93 -34.08
C SER A 597 11.01 23.40 -33.73
N GLY A 598 10.47 23.88 -32.61
CA GLY A 598 10.41 25.31 -32.28
C GLY A 598 9.53 26.11 -33.24
N LEU A 599 8.73 25.45 -34.09
CA LEU A 599 7.71 26.06 -34.94
C LEU A 599 6.37 25.92 -34.21
N GLY A 600 5.73 27.05 -33.84
CA GLY A 600 4.46 27.02 -33.12
C GLY A 600 3.38 26.24 -33.88
N ASN A 601 2.66 25.36 -33.18
CA ASN A 601 1.54 24.52 -33.64
C ASN A 601 1.67 24.01 -35.09
N LEU A 602 2.43 22.93 -35.27
CA LEU A 602 2.40 22.18 -36.53
C LEU A 602 0.98 21.66 -36.78
N ASP A 603 0.33 22.09 -37.85
CA ASP A 603 -0.95 21.50 -38.26
C ASP A 603 -0.71 20.07 -38.74
N THR A 604 -1.05 19.11 -37.90
CA THR A 604 -0.99 17.67 -38.20
C THR A 604 -2.36 17.08 -38.48
N ARG A 605 -3.44 17.89 -38.56
CA ARG A 605 -4.81 17.39 -38.77
C ARG A 605 -4.99 16.67 -40.10
N TRP A 606 -4.16 16.99 -41.10
CA TRP A 606 -4.13 16.30 -42.38
C TRP A 606 -3.44 14.93 -42.32
N PHE A 607 -2.70 14.60 -41.26
CA PHE A 607 -1.83 13.42 -41.23
C PHE A 607 -2.61 12.10 -41.36
N LYS A 608 -3.88 12.05 -40.95
CA LYS A 608 -4.75 10.87 -41.11
C LYS A 608 -5.37 10.75 -42.52
N LYS A 609 -5.28 11.77 -43.38
CA LYS A 609 -5.81 11.73 -44.76
C LYS A 609 -4.88 10.89 -45.65
N LYS A 610 -5.42 10.08 -46.57
CA LYS A 610 -4.64 9.16 -47.43
C LYS A 610 -3.79 9.83 -48.52
N VAL A 611 -3.90 11.16 -48.70
CA VAL A 611 -3.33 11.86 -49.86
C VAL A 611 -2.38 12.95 -49.38
N TRP A 612 -1.18 12.97 -49.96
CA TRP A 612 -0.28 14.11 -50.07
C TRP A 612 -0.20 14.53 -51.53
#